data_AF-A0A1R0GNS1-F1
#
_entry.id   AF-A0A1R0GNS1-F1
#
_cell.length_a   1.000
_cell.length_b   1.000
_cell.length_c   1.000
_cell.angle_alpha   90.00
_cell.angle_beta   90.00
_cell.angle_gamma   90.00
#
_symmetry.space_group_name_H-M   'P 1'
#
loop_
_entity.id
_entity.type
_entity.pdbx_description
1 polymer ?
#
loop_
_entity_poly.entity_id
_entity_poly.type
_entity_poly.pdbx_seq_one_letter_code
_entity_poly.pdbx_strand_id
1 'polypeptide(L)'
;MFKAIGLSGNRGVGLCFFKRSYTGGLAPESIYQKLRTGMKTAMKNKESGRLTLIKSLLSEIKYAELEQKKPQPKFNEDDSKIIPILQKAIRQREESFEVFSKAGRDSMADLEKQQIGIISEYLPVQLSDDQIKKVVLETIKKLNVSGVKSMGVVMKNLEIDPNSASRARVSDIVKAALGS
;
A
#
# COMPACT_ATOMS: atom_id res chain seq x y z
N MET A 1 15.11 -35.91 70.81
CA MET A 1 16.49 -35.37 70.93
C MET A 1 16.65 -34.31 69.84
N PHE A 2 16.52 -33.04 70.23
CA PHE A 2 16.60 -31.87 69.34
C PHE A 2 18.06 -31.59 68.92
N LYS A 3 18.27 -31.20 67.66
CA LYS A 3 19.36 -30.26 67.32
C LYS A 3 18.91 -29.34 66.19
N ALA A 4 18.63 -28.10 66.58
CA ALA A 4 18.48 -26.96 65.69
C ALA A 4 19.87 -26.36 65.40
N ILE A 5 20.05 -25.84 64.17
CA ILE A 5 20.92 -24.74 63.68
C ILE A 5 20.49 -24.65 62.20
N GLY A 6 20.14 -23.55 61.54
CA GLY A 6 20.27 -22.12 61.78
C GLY A 6 20.21 -21.48 60.38
N LEU A 7 19.32 -20.51 60.19
CA LEU A 7 19.02 -19.84 58.92
C LEU A 7 20.19 -18.96 58.41
N SER A 8 20.50 -19.06 57.12
CA SER A 8 20.90 -17.94 56.24
C SER A 8 20.70 -18.43 54.80
N GLY A 9 20.00 -17.79 53.88
CA GLY A 9 19.90 -16.37 53.62
C GLY A 9 20.67 -16.06 52.34
N ASN A 10 20.22 -16.54 51.16
CA ASN A 10 20.65 -15.94 49.91
C ASN A 10 19.53 -15.94 48.86
N ARG A 11 18.88 -14.77 48.75
CA ARG A 11 17.93 -14.44 47.69
C ARG A 11 18.72 -14.21 46.40
N GLY A 12 19.02 -15.29 45.67
CA GLY A 12 19.48 -15.21 44.30
C GLY A 12 18.28 -14.98 43.39
N VAL A 13 17.95 -13.71 43.13
CA VAL A 13 17.14 -13.30 41.99
C VAL A 13 17.79 -13.87 40.72
N GLY A 14 17.28 -14.99 40.24
CA GLY A 14 17.56 -15.46 38.89
C GLY A 14 16.96 -14.44 37.93
N LEU A 15 17.76 -13.45 37.54
CA LEU A 15 17.43 -12.59 36.41
C LEU A 15 17.13 -13.51 35.23
N CYS A 16 15.86 -13.56 34.85
CA CYS A 16 15.45 -13.92 33.51
C CYS A 16 16.20 -12.97 32.55
N PHE A 17 17.39 -13.38 32.11
CA PHE A 17 18.09 -12.79 30.98
C PHE A 17 17.31 -13.20 29.72
N PHE A 18 16.12 -12.63 29.59
CA PHE A 18 15.43 -12.53 28.31
C PHE A 18 16.34 -11.68 27.44
N LYS A 19 17.14 -12.32 26.58
CA LYS A 19 17.87 -11.66 25.51
C LYS A 19 16.83 -10.96 24.64
N ARG A 20 16.48 -9.73 25.02
CA ARG A 20 15.76 -8.78 24.18
C ARG A 20 16.77 -8.32 23.15
N SER A 21 16.92 -9.12 22.09
CA SER A 21 17.69 -8.74 20.91
C SER A 21 16.98 -7.54 20.29
N TYR A 22 17.37 -6.33 20.69
CA TYR A 22 17.13 -5.16 19.87
C TYR A 22 18.10 -5.27 18.69
N THR A 23 17.71 -6.01 17.67
CA THR A 23 18.24 -5.78 16.32
C THR A 23 17.77 -4.38 15.92
N GLY A 24 18.50 -3.37 16.38
CA GLY A 24 18.38 -1.98 15.95
C GLY A 24 18.91 -1.81 14.52
N GLY A 25 18.46 -2.66 13.61
CA GLY A 25 18.49 -2.42 12.19
C GLY A 25 17.06 -2.10 11.80
N LEU A 26 16.79 -0.86 11.40
CA LEU A 26 15.53 -0.50 10.76
C LEU A 26 15.39 -1.37 9.51
N ALA A 27 14.65 -2.47 9.63
CA ALA A 27 14.04 -3.08 8.46
C ALA A 27 13.31 -1.97 7.71
N PRO A 28 13.31 -1.97 6.36
CA PRO A 28 12.60 -0.95 5.60
C PRO A 28 11.16 -0.86 6.15
N GLU A 29 10.76 0.32 6.62
CA GLU A 29 9.43 0.50 7.21
C GLU A 29 8.37 0.08 6.19
N SER A 30 7.51 -0.85 6.56
CA SER A 30 6.38 -1.25 5.71
C SER A 30 5.44 -0.07 5.48
N ILE A 31 4.72 -0.08 4.37
CA ILE A 31 3.75 0.97 4.02
C ILE A 31 2.72 1.16 5.14
N TYR A 32 2.32 0.07 5.80
CA TYR A 32 1.44 0.13 6.98
C TYR A 32 2.04 0.94 8.13
N GLN A 33 3.33 0.73 8.43
CA GLN A 33 4.03 1.49 9.47
C GLN A 33 4.17 2.96 9.06
N LYS A 34 4.49 3.25 7.80
CA LYS A 34 4.56 4.62 7.28
C LYS A 34 3.22 5.35 7.42
N LEU A 35 2.10 4.70 7.12
CA LEU A 35 0.76 5.26 7.32
C LEU A 35 0.49 5.53 8.81
N ARG A 36 0.86 4.61 9.71
CA ARG A 36 0.71 4.83 11.17
C ARG A 36 1.58 5.97 11.69
N THR A 37 2.81 6.08 11.22
CA THR A 37 3.71 7.19 11.58
C THR A 37 3.18 8.50 11.01
N GLY A 38 2.73 8.51 9.76
CA GLY A 38 2.07 9.64 9.11
C GLY A 38 0.83 10.12 9.86
N MET A 39 0.00 9.21 10.37
CA MET A 39 -1.15 9.56 11.22
C MET A 39 -0.71 10.32 12.47
N LYS A 40 0.33 9.86 13.16
CA LYS A 40 0.86 10.53 14.36
C LYS A 40 1.43 11.91 14.03
N THR A 41 2.13 12.04 12.91
CA THR A 41 2.66 13.32 12.44
C THR A 41 1.53 14.29 12.11
N ALA A 42 0.49 13.85 11.40
CA ALA A 42 -0.69 14.67 11.11
C ALA A 42 -1.42 15.14 12.38
N MET A 43 -1.49 14.30 13.42
CA MET A 43 -2.02 14.70 14.74
C MET A 43 -1.17 15.80 15.41
N LYS A 44 0.16 15.70 15.33
CA LYS A 44 1.08 16.69 15.90
C LYS A 44 1.00 18.04 15.16
N ASN A 45 0.93 17.99 13.84
CA ASN A 45 0.87 19.18 12.98
C ASN A 45 -0.54 19.77 12.86
N LYS A 46 -1.56 19.13 13.45
CA LYS A 46 -2.98 19.51 13.36
C LYS A 46 -3.53 19.56 11.93
N GLU A 47 -3.01 18.70 11.06
CA GLU A 47 -3.45 18.57 9.66
C GLU A 47 -4.72 17.70 9.58
N SER A 48 -5.89 18.31 9.79
CA SER A 48 -7.18 17.59 9.86
C SER A 48 -7.54 16.84 8.57
N GLY A 49 -7.25 17.42 7.40
CA GLY A 49 -7.47 16.78 6.10
C GLY A 49 -6.61 15.52 5.91
N ARG A 50 -5.29 15.65 6.13
CA ARG A 50 -4.34 14.53 6.06
C ARG A 50 -4.66 13.44 7.08
N LEU A 51 -5.05 13.83 8.29
CA LEU A 51 -5.42 12.89 9.35
C LEU A 51 -6.65 12.05 8.96
N THR A 52 -7.69 12.70 8.44
CA THR A 52 -8.93 12.03 8.02
C THR A 52 -8.66 11.05 6.88
N LEU A 53 -7.87 11.49 5.90
CA LEU A 53 -7.44 10.66 4.78
C LEU A 53 -6.69 9.41 5.24
N ILE A 54 -5.64 9.57 6.05
CA ILE A 54 -4.83 8.44 6.54
C ILE A 54 -5.68 7.48 7.37
N LYS A 55 -6.63 7.98 8.18
CA LYS A 55 -7.57 7.13 8.93
C LYS A 55 -8.49 6.32 8.01
N SER A 56 -9.00 6.93 6.93
CA SER A 56 -9.81 6.22 5.93
C SER A 56 -9.02 5.06 5.33
N LEU A 57 -7.78 5.33 4.86
CA LEU A 57 -6.92 4.32 4.25
C LEU A 57 -6.62 3.17 5.22
N LEU A 58 -6.29 3.47 6.48
CA LEU A 58 -6.08 2.45 7.51
C LEU A 58 -7.34 1.61 7.78
N SER A 59 -8.52 2.21 7.66
CA SER A 59 -9.79 1.48 7.78
C SER A 59 -10.02 0.58 6.57
N GLU A 60 -9.81 1.08 5.35
CA GLU A 60 -9.93 0.31 4.11
C GLU A 60 -9.00 -0.91 4.10
N ILE A 61 -7.76 -0.75 4.58
CA ILE A 61 -6.81 -1.86 4.75
C ILE A 61 -7.37 -2.93 5.70
N LYS A 62 -7.92 -2.51 6.84
CA LYS A 62 -8.53 -3.46 7.80
C LYS A 62 -9.77 -4.14 7.22
N TYR A 63 -10.60 -3.42 6.48
CA TYR A 63 -11.76 -4.02 5.82
C TYR A 63 -11.34 -5.07 4.80
N ALA A 64 -10.32 -4.79 3.99
CA ALA A 64 -9.76 -5.75 3.04
C ALA A 64 -9.11 -6.96 3.73
N GLU A 65 -8.51 -6.77 4.91
CA GLU A 65 -7.98 -7.87 5.72
C GLU A 65 -9.10 -8.79 6.21
N LEU A 66 -10.22 -8.24 6.68
CA LEU A 66 -11.38 -9.01 7.13
C LEU A 66 -12.10 -9.74 5.99
N GLU A 67 -12.13 -9.16 4.79
CA GLU A 67 -12.74 -9.77 3.60
C GLU A 67 -11.99 -11.03 3.15
N GLN A 68 -10.69 -11.11 3.42
CA GLN A 68 -9.89 -12.30 3.11
C GLN A 68 -10.17 -13.42 4.12
N LYS A 69 -11.18 -14.24 3.83
CA LYS A 69 -11.59 -15.44 4.59
C LYS A 69 -10.52 -16.54 4.74
N LYS A 70 -9.28 -16.33 4.31
CA LYS A 70 -8.19 -17.32 4.35
C LYS A 70 -7.09 -16.88 5.32
N PRO A 71 -6.50 -17.81 6.10
CA PRO A 71 -5.33 -17.50 6.93
C PRO A 71 -4.18 -17.10 6.01
N GLN A 72 -3.82 -15.81 6.07
CA GLN A 72 -2.73 -15.23 5.29
C GLN A 72 -1.84 -14.41 6.23
N PRO A 73 -0.57 -14.15 5.84
CA PRO A 73 0.26 -13.19 6.56
C PRO A 73 -0.48 -11.85 6.64
N LYS A 74 -0.45 -11.28 7.83
CA LYS A 74 -1.17 -10.05 8.18
C LYS A 74 -0.67 -8.92 7.28
N PHE A 75 -1.55 -7.97 6.98
CA PHE A 75 -1.26 -6.87 6.06
C PHE A 75 -0.11 -5.96 6.52
N ASN A 76 0.23 -5.95 7.82
CA ASN A 76 1.37 -5.23 8.36
C ASN A 76 2.74 -5.75 7.88
N GLU A 77 2.79 -6.96 7.30
CA GLU A 77 4.01 -7.66 6.89
C GLU A 77 4.20 -7.74 5.36
N ASP A 78 3.15 -7.47 4.56
CA ASP A 78 3.21 -7.58 3.09
C ASP A 78 2.62 -6.34 2.40
N ASP A 79 3.52 -5.47 1.93
CA ASP A 79 3.18 -4.24 1.22
C ASP A 79 2.44 -4.50 -0.11
N SER A 80 2.65 -5.66 -0.73
CA SER A 80 2.03 -6.04 -2.01
C SER A 80 0.50 -6.12 -1.92
N LYS A 81 -0.04 -6.30 -0.70
CA LYS A 81 -1.49 -6.30 -0.45
C LYS A 81 -2.05 -4.92 -0.16
N ILE A 82 -1.23 -3.99 0.33
CA ILE A 82 -1.64 -2.62 0.64
C ILE A 82 -1.63 -1.75 -0.62
N ILE A 83 -0.64 -1.94 -1.49
CA ILE A 83 -0.50 -1.20 -2.74
C ILE A 83 -1.77 -1.21 -3.60
N PRO A 84 -2.44 -2.35 -3.89
CA PRO A 84 -3.67 -2.35 -4.68
C PRO A 84 -4.83 -1.59 -4.01
N ILE A 85 -4.86 -1.54 -2.67
CA ILE A 85 -5.87 -0.78 -1.92
C ILE A 85 -5.62 0.73 -2.08
N LEU A 86 -4.36 1.16 -1.90
CA LEU A 86 -3.99 2.56 -2.10
C LEU A 86 -4.20 3.01 -3.54
N GLN A 87 -3.89 2.17 -4.52
CA GLN A 87 -4.16 2.44 -5.94
C GLN A 87 -5.67 2.56 -6.23
N LYS A 88 -6.51 1.71 -5.61
CA LYS A 88 -7.97 1.84 -5.71
C LYS A 88 -8.45 3.16 -5.10
N ALA A 89 -7.90 3.54 -3.95
CA ALA A 89 -8.21 4.79 -3.28
C ALA A 89 -7.82 6.04 -4.11
N ILE A 90 -6.72 6.00 -4.86
CA ILE A 90 -6.35 7.05 -5.83
C ILE A 90 -7.39 7.12 -6.95
N ARG A 91 -7.73 5.98 -7.57
CA ARG A 91 -8.69 5.94 -8.68
C ARG A 91 -10.05 6.55 -8.31
N GLN A 92 -10.58 6.20 -7.14
CA GLN A 92 -11.85 6.77 -6.66
C GLN A 92 -11.82 8.30 -6.54
N ARG A 93 -10.65 8.85 -6.21
CA ARG A 93 -10.43 10.30 -6.09
C ARG A 93 -10.21 10.95 -7.45
N GLU A 94 -9.55 10.28 -8.38
CA GLU A 94 -9.44 10.73 -9.77
C GLU A 94 -10.83 10.81 -10.43
N GLU A 95 -11.67 9.79 -10.22
CA GLU A 95 -13.06 9.78 -10.68
C GLU A 95 -13.87 10.93 -10.04
N SER A 96 -13.69 11.15 -8.73
CA SER A 96 -14.35 12.27 -8.02
C SER A 96 -13.83 13.64 -8.49
N PHE A 97 -12.53 13.76 -8.74
CA PHE A 97 -11.89 14.95 -9.28
C PHE A 97 -12.49 15.34 -10.64
N GLU A 98 -12.63 14.37 -11.55
CA GLU A 98 -13.26 14.62 -12.85
C GLU A 98 -14.72 15.07 -12.71
N VAL A 99 -15.48 14.45 -11.81
CA VAL A 99 -16.89 14.83 -11.57
C VAL A 99 -16.98 16.26 -11.03
N PHE A 100 -16.16 16.63 -10.05
CA PHE A 100 -16.16 17.99 -9.48
C PHE A 100 -15.65 19.04 -10.46
N SER A 101 -14.64 18.72 -11.25
CA SER A 101 -14.12 19.61 -12.29
C SER A 101 -15.16 19.84 -13.39
N LYS A 102 -15.85 18.79 -13.86
CA LYS A 102 -16.97 18.91 -14.82
C LYS A 102 -18.15 19.70 -14.26
N ALA A 103 -18.35 19.66 -12.94
CA ALA A 103 -19.39 20.42 -12.25
C ALA A 103 -18.99 21.88 -11.92
N GLY A 104 -17.79 22.34 -12.32
CA GLY A 104 -17.30 23.70 -12.03
C GLY A 104 -17.02 23.97 -10.54
N ARG A 105 -16.80 22.91 -9.75
CA ARG A 105 -16.52 22.99 -8.30
C ARG A 105 -15.03 22.85 -8.04
N ASP A 106 -14.25 23.82 -8.49
CA ASP A 106 -12.78 23.76 -8.45
C ASP A 106 -12.22 23.60 -7.03
N SER A 107 -12.86 24.22 -6.02
CA SER A 107 -12.43 24.06 -4.63
C SER A 107 -12.49 22.60 -4.13
N MET A 108 -13.47 21.82 -4.58
CA MET A 108 -13.58 20.39 -4.23
C MET A 108 -12.60 19.55 -5.06
N ALA A 109 -12.42 19.92 -6.33
CA ALA A 109 -11.47 19.26 -7.22
C ALA A 109 -10.02 19.41 -6.69
N ASP A 110 -9.66 20.58 -6.15
CA ASP A 110 -8.36 20.82 -5.54
C ASP A 110 -8.15 20.00 -4.26
N LEU A 111 -9.20 19.80 -3.45
CA LEU A 111 -9.14 18.91 -2.29
C LEU A 111 -8.86 17.46 -2.71
N GLU A 112 -9.50 16.97 -3.77
CA GLU A 112 -9.23 15.62 -4.29
C GLU A 112 -7.79 15.49 -4.83
N LYS A 113 -7.31 16.49 -5.57
CA LYS A 113 -5.91 16.55 -6.03
C LYS A 113 -4.92 16.50 -4.87
N GLN A 114 -5.17 17.26 -3.81
CA GLN A 114 -4.33 17.23 -2.60
C GLN A 114 -4.32 15.84 -1.96
N GLN A 115 -5.49 15.18 -1.87
CA GLN A 115 -5.56 13.83 -1.32
C GLN A 115 -4.81 12.81 -2.19
N ILE A 116 -4.90 12.89 -3.51
CA ILE A 116 -4.14 12.05 -4.44
C ILE A 116 -2.64 12.23 -4.22
N GLY A 117 -2.17 13.48 -4.07
CA GLY A 117 -0.79 13.78 -3.74
C GLY A 117 -0.33 13.10 -2.45
N ILE A 118 -1.10 13.22 -1.37
CA ILE A 118 -0.78 12.61 -0.08
C ILE A 118 -0.71 11.07 -0.17
N ILE A 119 -1.65 10.42 -0.86
CA ILE A 119 -1.63 8.95 -1.01
C ILE A 119 -0.40 8.52 -1.81
N SER A 120 -0.02 9.29 -2.83
CA SER A 120 1.11 9.00 -3.71
C SER A 120 2.45 8.99 -2.97
N GLU A 121 2.59 9.74 -1.87
CA GLU A 121 3.77 9.71 -1.00
C GLU A 121 4.03 8.33 -0.35
N TYR A 122 2.98 7.51 -0.21
CA TYR A 122 3.05 6.18 0.43
C TYR A 122 3.24 5.04 -0.58
N LEU A 123 3.10 5.32 -1.87
CA LEU A 123 3.29 4.34 -2.93
C LEU A 123 4.72 4.38 -3.47
N PRO A 124 5.26 3.23 -3.93
CA PRO A 124 6.47 3.23 -4.74
C PRO A 124 6.21 3.98 -6.05
N VAL A 125 7.29 4.49 -6.65
CA VAL A 125 7.28 5.27 -7.90
C VAL A 125 6.34 4.60 -8.91
N GLN A 126 5.23 5.27 -9.21
CA GLN A 126 4.27 4.77 -10.19
C GLN A 126 4.80 5.07 -11.60
N LEU A 127 4.65 4.12 -12.51
CA LEU A 127 4.93 4.36 -13.92
C LEU A 127 3.87 5.30 -14.51
N SER A 128 4.32 6.25 -15.32
CA SER A 128 3.43 7.11 -16.10
C SER A 128 2.69 6.32 -17.18
N ASP A 129 1.52 6.81 -17.60
CA ASP A 129 0.71 6.18 -18.66
C ASP A 129 1.51 5.98 -19.94
N ASP A 130 2.41 6.90 -20.29
CA ASP A 130 3.25 6.80 -21.47
C ASP A 130 4.33 5.73 -21.34
N GLN A 131 4.88 5.52 -20.15
CA GLN A 131 5.81 4.41 -19.89
C GLN A 131 5.08 3.07 -19.97
N ILE A 132 3.87 2.97 -19.39
CA ILE A 132 3.05 1.76 -19.47
C ILE A 132 2.71 1.47 -20.94
N LYS A 133 2.29 2.48 -21.71
CA LYS A 133 2.02 2.35 -23.15
C LYS A 133 3.24 1.84 -23.91
N LYS A 134 4.44 2.38 -23.65
CA LYS A 134 5.68 1.93 -24.29
C LYS A 134 5.94 0.44 -24.03
N VAL A 135 5.89 0.02 -22.76
CA VAL A 135 6.09 -1.39 -22.38
C VAL A 135 5.04 -2.28 -23.04
N VAL A 136 3.77 -1.87 -23.04
CA VAL A 136 2.68 -2.61 -23.70
C VAL A 136 2.93 -2.75 -25.20
N LEU A 137 3.29 -1.67 -25.90
CA LEU A 137 3.58 -1.70 -27.34
C LEU A 137 4.79 -2.57 -27.67
N GLU A 138 5.84 -2.54 -26.84
CA GLU A 138 6.99 -3.42 -26.98
C GLU A 138 6.61 -4.89 -26.81
N THR A 139 5.80 -5.22 -25.80
CA THR A 139 5.29 -6.58 -25.57
C THR A 139 4.42 -7.05 -26.75
N ILE A 140 3.53 -6.19 -27.27
CA ILE A 140 2.71 -6.49 -28.45
C ILE A 140 3.60 -6.80 -29.66
N LYS A 141 4.62 -5.98 -29.92
CA LYS A 141 5.59 -6.19 -31.02
C LYS A 141 6.38 -7.49 -30.84
N LYS A 142 6.87 -7.77 -29.64
CA LYS A 142 7.62 -9.01 -29.34
C LYS A 142 6.79 -10.26 -29.59
N LEU A 143 5.51 -10.22 -29.25
CA LEU A 143 4.59 -11.36 -29.39
C LEU A 143 3.95 -11.44 -30.77
N ASN A 144 4.04 -10.39 -31.60
CA ASN A 144 3.37 -10.26 -32.90
C ASN A 144 1.87 -10.59 -32.84
N VAL A 145 1.21 -10.18 -31.74
CA VAL A 145 -0.21 -10.45 -31.53
C VAL A 145 -1.05 -9.20 -31.75
N SER A 146 -2.22 -9.36 -32.37
CA SER A 146 -3.19 -8.29 -32.56
C SER A 146 -4.58 -8.74 -32.11
N GLY A 147 -5.44 -7.77 -31.80
CA GLY A 147 -6.85 -7.98 -31.50
C GLY A 147 -7.17 -8.38 -30.06
N VAL A 148 -8.44 -8.17 -29.70
CA VAL A 148 -8.96 -8.27 -28.33
C VAL A 148 -8.80 -9.68 -27.71
N LYS A 149 -8.77 -10.73 -28.55
CA LYS A 149 -8.53 -12.12 -28.11
C LYS A 149 -7.13 -12.33 -27.52
N SER A 150 -6.18 -11.46 -27.88
CA SER A 150 -4.78 -11.54 -27.48
C SER A 150 -4.50 -10.83 -26.15
N MET A 151 -5.50 -10.15 -25.56
CA MET A 151 -5.35 -9.38 -24.32
C MET A 151 -4.80 -10.21 -23.17
N GLY A 152 -5.32 -11.43 -22.97
CA GLY A 152 -4.86 -12.33 -21.91
C GLY A 152 -3.40 -12.78 -22.09
N VAL A 153 -2.94 -12.91 -23.34
CA VAL A 153 -1.56 -13.26 -23.67
C VAL A 153 -0.63 -12.08 -23.42
N VAL A 154 -1.04 -10.87 -23.82
CA VAL A 154 -0.27 -9.64 -23.55
C VAL A 154 -0.15 -9.42 -22.04
N MET A 155 -1.25 -9.50 -21.28
CA MET A 155 -1.20 -9.32 -19.82
C MET A 155 -0.35 -10.36 -19.10
N LYS A 156 -0.27 -11.60 -19.60
CA LYS A 156 0.56 -12.66 -19.01
C LYS A 156 2.06 -12.44 -19.25
N ASN A 157 2.43 -11.86 -20.39
CA ASN A 157 3.81 -11.59 -20.79
C ASN A 157 4.23 -10.14 -20.52
N LEU A 158 3.39 -9.37 -19.82
CA LEU A 158 3.69 -8.00 -19.46
C LEU A 158 4.58 -8.00 -18.23
N GLU A 159 5.85 -7.65 -18.42
CA GLU A 159 6.83 -7.51 -17.33
C GLU A 159 6.70 -6.13 -16.70
N ILE A 160 5.56 -5.86 -16.05
CA ILE A 160 5.37 -4.67 -15.21
C ILE A 160 5.23 -5.14 -13.77
N ASP A 161 6.02 -4.54 -12.88
CA ASP A 161 5.88 -4.74 -11.45
C ASP A 161 4.44 -4.45 -11.02
N PRO A 162 3.74 -5.39 -10.36
CA PRO A 162 2.34 -5.20 -9.95
C PRO A 162 2.18 -4.05 -8.96
N ASN A 163 3.29 -3.61 -8.36
CA ASN A 163 3.37 -2.52 -7.41
C ASN A 163 3.53 -1.14 -8.08
N SER A 164 3.99 -1.11 -9.33
CA SER A 164 4.35 0.12 -10.07
C SER A 164 3.20 0.68 -10.91
N ALA A 165 2.13 -0.10 -11.14
CA ALA A 165 0.93 0.35 -11.82
C ALA A 165 -0.30 -0.42 -11.36
N SER A 166 -1.48 0.22 -11.42
CA SER A 166 -2.74 -0.48 -11.11
C SER A 166 -3.10 -1.44 -12.24
N ARG A 167 -3.46 -2.67 -11.90
CA ARG A 167 -3.90 -3.68 -12.88
C ARG A 167 -5.03 -3.20 -13.77
N ALA A 168 -5.95 -2.39 -13.24
CA ALA A 168 -7.04 -1.84 -14.03
C ALA A 168 -6.53 -0.83 -15.08
N ARG A 169 -5.64 0.10 -14.68
CA ARG A 169 -5.01 1.06 -15.60
C ARG A 169 -4.24 0.35 -16.72
N VAL A 170 -3.47 -0.68 -16.38
CA VAL A 170 -2.76 -1.51 -17.35
C VAL A 170 -3.74 -2.19 -18.31
N SER A 171 -4.84 -2.75 -17.81
CA SER A 171 -5.86 -3.39 -18.64
C SER A 171 -6.51 -2.41 -19.62
N ASP A 172 -6.82 -1.18 -19.17
CA ASP A 172 -7.44 -0.16 -20.01
C ASP A 172 -6.49 0.29 -21.13
N ILE A 173 -5.20 0.46 -20.83
CA ILE A 173 -4.15 0.79 -21.82
C ILE A 173 -3.94 -0.34 -22.82
N VAL A 174 -3.86 -1.60 -22.36
CA VAL A 174 -3.74 -2.77 -23.25
C VAL A 174 -4.96 -2.86 -24.17
N LYS A 175 -6.16 -2.62 -23.64
CA LYS A 175 -7.39 -2.65 -24.43
C LYS A 175 -7.42 -1.53 -25.47
N ALA A 176 -6.99 -0.32 -25.12
CA ALA A 176 -6.86 0.78 -26.08
C ALA A 176 -5.84 0.46 -27.19
N ALA A 177 -4.71 -0.16 -26.84
CA ALA A 177 -3.67 -0.53 -27.80
C ALA A 177 -4.07 -1.69 -28.75
N LEU A 178 -4.92 -2.62 -28.30
CA LEU A 178 -5.39 -3.79 -29.08
C LEU A 178 -6.74 -3.58 -29.77
N GLY A 179 -7.52 -2.59 -29.34
CA GLY A 179 -8.81 -2.19 -29.92
C GLY A 179 -8.67 -1.14 -31.02
N SER A 180 -7.43 -0.77 -31.34
CA SER A 180 -7.05 -0.03 -32.56
C SER A 180 -6.79 -1.00 -33.71
#